data_AF-A0A9E4LT70-F1
#
_entry.id   AF-A0A9E4LT70-F1
#
_cell.length_a   1.000
_cell.length_b   1.000
_cell.length_c   1.000
_cell.angle_alpha   90.00
_cell.angle_beta   90.00
_cell.angle_gamma   90.00
#
_symmetry.space_group_name_H-M   'P 1'
#
loop_
_entity.id
_entity.type
_entity.pdbx_description
1 polymer ?
#
loop_
_entity_poly.entity_id
_entity_poly.type
_entity_poly.pdbx_seq_one_letter_code
_entity_poly.pdbx_strand_id
1 'polypeptide(L)'
;AGDDARAYEVLTPAQGLVLAAVLNRIIPANDVMPGAGDVGVARFIDGVLVDAPHLRPRVIALLNEADARERFASLSEAEQDGRLREMARHEQDAFDALLRAAYTGYYSESRVLAAMGRSSNADSASPPAPFDTRRLDAVRKRGPKYRDVATARRTAPGGRS
;
A
#
# COMPACT_ATOMS: atom_id res chain seq x y z
N ALA A 1 15.55 -13.66 -15.76
CA ALA A 1 14.41 -13.88 -16.67
C ALA A 1 13.52 -14.96 -16.04
N GLY A 2 12.36 -14.59 -15.52
CA GLY A 2 11.45 -15.54 -14.89
C GLY A 2 10.66 -14.94 -13.73
N ASP A 3 9.56 -14.26 -14.06
CA ASP A 3 8.24 -14.34 -13.40
C ASP A 3 7.16 -13.51 -14.15
N ASP A 4 7.52 -12.80 -15.22
CA ASP A 4 6.64 -11.89 -15.98
C ASP A 4 5.54 -12.56 -16.84
N ALA A 5 5.35 -13.88 -16.75
CA ALA A 5 4.49 -14.63 -17.67
C ALA A 5 3.11 -15.02 -17.10
N ARG A 6 2.75 -14.63 -15.87
CA ARG A 6 1.36 -14.74 -15.41
C ARG A 6 0.57 -13.51 -15.83
N ALA A 7 -0.43 -13.74 -16.68
CA ALA A 7 -1.39 -12.71 -17.07
C ALA A 7 -2.07 -12.11 -15.83
N TYR A 8 -2.41 -10.82 -15.93
CA TYR A 8 -3.32 -10.17 -15.01
C TYR A 8 -4.71 -10.84 -15.08
N GLU A 9 -5.39 -10.93 -13.94
CA GLU A 9 -6.73 -11.53 -13.82
C GLU A 9 -7.83 -10.47 -14.02
N VAL A 10 -7.62 -9.25 -13.53
CA VAL A 10 -8.59 -8.16 -13.63
C VAL A 10 -8.16 -7.12 -14.64
N LEU A 11 -6.89 -6.71 -14.59
CA LEU A 11 -6.33 -5.70 -15.47
C LEU A 11 -6.01 -6.27 -16.85
N THR A 12 -6.08 -5.43 -17.87
CA THR A 12 -5.50 -5.76 -19.17
C THR A 12 -3.98 -5.54 -19.15
N PRO A 13 -3.20 -6.16 -20.08
CA PRO A 13 -1.77 -5.89 -20.19
C PRO A 13 -1.45 -4.40 -20.40
N ALA A 14 -2.27 -3.68 -21.18
CA ALA A 14 -2.10 -2.24 -21.39
C ALA A 14 -2.29 -1.45 -20.08
N GLN A 15 -3.34 -1.75 -19.31
CA GLN A 15 -3.56 -1.14 -18.00
C GLN A 15 -2.43 -1.47 -17.01
N GLY A 16 -1.89 -2.69 -17.07
CA GLY A 16 -0.71 -3.06 -16.29
C GLY A 16 0.52 -2.22 -16.60
N LEU A 17 0.76 -1.90 -17.86
CA LEU A 17 1.87 -1.01 -18.26
C LEU A 17 1.67 0.42 -17.77
N VAL A 18 0.44 0.96 -17.88
CA VAL A 18 0.10 2.28 -17.34
C VAL A 18 0.27 2.30 -15.82
N LEU A 19 -0.22 1.26 -15.14
CA LEU A 19 -0.07 1.13 -13.69
C LEU A 19 1.40 1.07 -13.28
N ALA A 20 2.25 0.31 -13.99
CA ALA A 20 3.68 0.27 -13.70
C ALA A 20 4.34 1.66 -13.84
N ALA A 21 4.01 2.41 -14.89
CA ALA A 21 4.52 3.77 -15.08
C ALA A 21 4.04 4.73 -13.97
N VAL A 22 2.75 4.66 -13.60
CA VAL A 22 2.19 5.40 -12.46
C VAL A 22 2.91 5.06 -11.16
N LEU A 23 3.15 3.77 -10.89
CA LEU A 23 3.84 3.30 -9.69
C LEU A 23 5.28 3.80 -9.61
N ASN A 24 6.01 3.86 -10.72
CA ASN A 24 7.36 4.41 -10.78
C ASN A 24 7.42 5.93 -10.53
N ARG A 25 6.30 6.64 -10.63
CA ARG A 25 6.20 8.04 -10.18
C ARG A 25 5.82 8.18 -8.71
N ILE A 26 5.02 7.25 -8.18
CA ILE A 26 4.65 7.22 -6.76
C ILE A 26 5.85 6.80 -5.89
N ILE A 27 6.55 5.73 -6.29
CA ILE A 27 7.73 5.18 -5.62
C ILE A 27 8.82 4.99 -6.69
N PRO A 28 9.63 6.04 -6.97
CA PRO A 28 10.67 5.98 -7.97
C PRO A 28 11.85 5.11 -7.52
N ALA A 29 12.58 4.59 -8.50
CA ALA A 29 13.87 3.95 -8.25
C ALA A 29 14.90 4.97 -7.73
N ASN A 30 15.86 4.49 -6.97
CA ASN A 30 17.09 5.20 -6.63
C ASN A 30 18.28 4.22 -6.64
N ASP A 31 19.44 4.66 -6.17
CA ASP A 31 20.69 3.88 -6.23
C ASP A 31 20.61 2.50 -5.54
N VAL A 32 19.71 2.35 -4.55
CA VAL A 32 19.61 1.14 -3.72
C VAL A 32 18.26 0.44 -3.90
N MET A 33 17.20 1.22 -4.08
CA MET A 33 15.82 0.76 -4.06
C MET A 33 15.25 0.76 -5.49
N PRO A 34 14.65 -0.35 -5.94
CA PRO A 34 14.05 -0.42 -7.27
C PRO A 34 12.75 0.38 -7.34
N GLY A 35 12.30 0.78 -8.53
CA GLY A 35 11.00 1.43 -8.70
C GLY A 35 9.84 0.45 -8.44
N ALA A 36 8.70 0.96 -7.96
CA ALA A 36 7.56 0.07 -7.67
C ALA A 36 6.98 -0.61 -8.91
N GLY A 37 7.02 0.05 -10.06
CA GLY A 37 6.64 -0.53 -11.35
C GLY A 37 7.54 -1.69 -11.79
N ASP A 38 8.77 -1.76 -11.26
CA ASP A 38 9.80 -2.70 -11.72
C ASP A 38 9.85 -4.01 -10.91
N VAL A 39 9.12 -4.07 -9.78
CA VAL A 39 9.19 -5.19 -8.82
C VAL A 39 7.88 -5.95 -8.62
N GLY A 40 6.96 -5.86 -9.58
CA GLY A 40 5.73 -6.68 -9.57
C GLY A 40 4.60 -6.13 -8.71
N VAL A 41 4.69 -4.88 -8.22
CA VAL A 41 3.62 -4.25 -7.43
C VAL A 41 2.31 -4.15 -8.22
N ALA A 42 2.38 -3.96 -9.55
CA ALA A 42 1.20 -3.96 -10.41
C ALA A 42 0.40 -5.29 -10.30
N ARG A 43 1.09 -6.43 -10.21
CA ARG A 43 0.48 -7.75 -10.05
C ARG A 43 -0.10 -7.96 -8.66
N PHE A 44 0.56 -7.44 -7.63
CA PHE A 44 -0.01 -7.42 -6.28
C PHE A 44 -1.34 -6.64 -6.26
N ILE A 45 -1.38 -5.46 -6.88
CA ILE A 45 -2.59 -4.65 -6.97
C ILE A 45 -3.70 -5.37 -7.75
N ASP A 46 -3.36 -6.05 -8.85
CA ASP A 46 -4.33 -6.88 -9.59
C ASP A 46 -4.95 -7.96 -8.69
N GLY A 47 -4.17 -8.63 -7.85
CA GLY A 47 -4.67 -9.56 -6.83
C GLY A 47 -5.59 -8.90 -5.79
N VAL A 48 -5.24 -7.70 -5.32
CA VAL A 48 -6.13 -6.91 -4.43
C VAL A 48 -7.46 -6.60 -5.12
N LEU A 49 -7.44 -6.31 -6.43
CA LEU A 49 -8.66 -6.07 -7.20
C LEU A 49 -9.49 -7.34 -7.37
N VAL A 50 -8.88 -8.52 -7.42
CA VAL A 50 -9.60 -9.81 -7.37
C VAL A 50 -10.41 -9.90 -6.08
N ASP A 51 -9.76 -9.66 -4.93
CA ASP A 51 -10.37 -9.74 -3.59
C ASP A 51 -11.35 -8.61 -3.28
N ALA A 52 -11.22 -7.46 -3.94
CA ALA A 52 -12.07 -6.28 -3.75
C ALA A 52 -12.80 -5.85 -5.04
N PRO A 53 -13.82 -6.60 -5.51
CA PRO A 53 -14.52 -6.32 -6.77
C PRO A 53 -15.11 -4.91 -6.89
N HIS A 54 -15.53 -4.33 -5.76
CA HIS A 54 -16.11 -2.99 -5.70
C HIS A 54 -15.12 -1.86 -6.07
N LEU A 55 -13.81 -2.11 -5.99
CA LEU A 55 -12.77 -1.14 -6.37
C LEU A 55 -12.44 -1.17 -7.86
N ARG A 56 -12.73 -2.29 -8.55
CA ARG A 56 -12.32 -2.52 -9.95
C ARG A 56 -12.76 -1.40 -10.90
N PRO A 57 -14.04 -0.97 -10.93
CA PRO A 57 -14.48 0.02 -11.92
C PRO A 57 -13.75 1.36 -11.76
N ARG A 58 -13.51 1.77 -10.52
CA ARG A 58 -12.85 3.05 -10.20
C ARG A 58 -11.37 3.02 -10.56
N VAL A 59 -10.66 1.95 -10.19
CA VAL A 59 -9.23 1.82 -10.53
C VAL A 59 -9.03 1.67 -12.03
N ILE A 60 -9.89 0.92 -12.73
CA ILE A 60 -9.83 0.80 -14.19
C ILE A 60 -10.11 2.15 -14.86
N ALA A 61 -11.14 2.88 -14.43
CA ALA A 61 -11.44 4.20 -14.95
C ALA A 61 -10.27 5.17 -14.76
N LEU A 62 -9.68 5.16 -13.56
CA LEU A 62 -8.52 5.97 -13.21
C LEU A 62 -7.32 5.70 -14.14
N LEU A 63 -7.00 4.42 -14.39
CA LEU A 63 -5.91 4.04 -15.31
C LEU A 63 -6.20 4.40 -16.75
N ASN A 64 -7.45 4.20 -17.21
CA ASN A 64 -7.85 4.57 -18.56
C ASN A 64 -7.78 6.09 -18.76
N GLU A 65 -8.21 6.88 -17.77
CA GLU A 65 -8.16 8.34 -17.81
C GLU A 65 -6.72 8.87 -17.86
N ALA A 66 -5.83 8.26 -17.07
CA ALA A 66 -4.40 8.61 -17.06
C ALA A 66 -3.76 8.47 -18.45
N ASP A 67 -4.21 7.50 -19.26
CA ASP A 67 -3.66 7.17 -20.59
C ASP A 67 -4.51 7.71 -21.77
N ALA A 68 -5.65 8.36 -21.49
CA ALA A 68 -6.67 8.63 -22.52
C ALA A 68 -6.30 9.67 -23.58
N ARG A 69 -5.58 10.74 -23.20
CA ARG A 69 -5.22 11.82 -24.14
C ARG A 69 -3.91 11.54 -24.86
N GLU A 70 -2.94 11.06 -24.09
CA GLU A 70 -1.61 10.70 -24.52
C GLU A 70 -1.14 9.60 -23.58
N ARG A 71 -0.28 8.71 -24.09
CA ARG A 71 0.23 7.61 -23.29
C ARG A 71 0.96 8.16 -22.08
N PHE A 72 0.54 7.78 -20.87
CA PHE A 72 1.11 8.29 -19.63
C PHE A 72 2.64 8.12 -19.61
N ALA A 73 3.13 6.98 -20.09
CA ALA A 73 4.56 6.67 -20.16
C ALA A 73 5.36 7.51 -21.17
N SER A 74 4.72 8.19 -22.13
CA SER A 74 5.41 9.09 -23.09
C SER A 74 5.48 10.54 -22.61
N LEU A 75 4.73 10.89 -21.56
CA LEU A 75 4.74 12.23 -20.97
C LEU A 75 6.08 12.53 -20.30
N SER A 76 6.44 13.83 -20.25
CA SER A 76 7.54 14.27 -19.38
C SER A 76 7.20 14.04 -17.91
N GLU A 77 8.21 13.97 -17.05
CA GLU A 77 7.99 13.76 -15.61
C GLU A 77 7.07 14.81 -14.98
N ALA A 78 7.20 16.08 -15.40
CA ALA A 78 6.36 17.16 -14.90
C ALA A 78 4.88 16.98 -15.31
N GLU A 79 4.63 16.48 -16.52
CA GLU A 79 3.28 16.19 -17.01
C GLU A 79 2.69 14.96 -16.32
N GLN A 80 3.49 13.91 -16.11
CA GLN A 80 3.08 12.74 -15.32
C GLN A 80 2.67 13.15 -13.90
N ASP A 81 3.48 13.97 -13.23
CA ASP A 81 3.17 14.49 -11.91
C ASP A 81 1.90 15.37 -11.92
N GLY A 82 1.70 16.16 -12.99
CA GLY A 82 0.49 16.94 -13.21
C GLY A 82 -0.75 16.05 -13.26
N ARG A 83 -0.71 14.98 -14.07
CA ARG A 83 -1.78 13.99 -14.21
C ARG A 83 -2.09 13.29 -12.89
N LEU A 84 -1.08 12.87 -12.15
CA LEU A 84 -1.28 12.25 -10.83
C LEU A 84 -1.97 13.20 -9.84
N ARG A 85 -1.62 14.49 -9.87
CA ARG A 85 -2.31 15.49 -9.03
C ARG A 85 -3.76 15.71 -9.46
N GLU A 86 -4.06 15.66 -10.76
CA GLU A 86 -5.44 15.72 -11.26
C GLU A 86 -6.24 14.50 -10.78
N MET A 87 -5.69 13.30 -10.97
CA MET A 87 -6.27 12.03 -10.51
C MET A 87 -6.57 12.05 -9.01
N ALA A 88 -5.61 12.50 -8.19
CA ALA A 88 -5.76 12.61 -6.74
C ALA A 88 -6.87 13.60 -6.31
N ARG A 89 -7.20 14.59 -7.15
CA ARG A 89 -8.27 15.57 -6.89
C ARG A 89 -9.64 15.08 -7.35
N HIS A 90 -9.72 14.43 -8.51
CA HIS A 90 -10.98 14.01 -9.11
C HIS A 90 -11.52 12.72 -8.49
N GLU A 91 -10.64 11.78 -8.13
CA GLU A 91 -11.00 10.44 -7.65
C GLU A 91 -10.22 10.09 -6.38
N GLN A 92 -10.25 10.99 -5.39
CA GLN A 92 -9.41 10.92 -4.18
C GLN A 92 -9.49 9.55 -3.48
N ASP A 93 -10.69 9.00 -3.26
CA ASP A 93 -10.85 7.71 -2.57
C ASP A 93 -10.18 6.55 -3.32
N ALA A 94 -10.31 6.51 -4.65
CA ALA A 94 -9.73 5.48 -5.49
C ALA A 94 -8.21 5.64 -5.58
N PHE A 95 -7.72 6.88 -5.70
CA PHE A 95 -6.30 7.20 -5.69
C PHE A 95 -5.66 6.83 -4.34
N ASP A 96 -6.31 7.15 -3.23
CA ASP A 96 -5.83 6.79 -1.89
C ASP A 96 -5.80 5.27 -1.68
N ALA A 97 -6.80 4.55 -2.20
CA ALA A 97 -6.81 3.09 -2.18
C ALA A 97 -5.65 2.50 -3.00
N LEU A 98 -5.40 3.06 -4.20
CA LEU A 98 -4.27 2.68 -5.04
C LEU A 98 -2.93 2.96 -4.34
N LEU A 99 -2.79 4.11 -3.69
CA LEU A 99 -1.58 4.50 -2.95
C LEU A 99 -1.30 3.53 -1.79
N ARG A 100 -2.33 3.19 -1.01
CA ARG A 100 -2.21 2.20 0.07
C ARG A 100 -1.79 0.82 -0.46
N ALA A 101 -2.39 0.38 -1.57
CA ALA A 101 -2.03 -0.89 -2.20
C ALA A 101 -0.59 -0.87 -2.76
N ALA A 102 -0.18 0.23 -3.36
CA ALA A 102 1.18 0.43 -3.87
C ALA A 102 2.23 0.30 -2.77
N TYR A 103 2.07 1.04 -1.66
CA TYR A 103 3.00 0.96 -0.53
C TYR A 103 2.99 -0.41 0.15
N THR A 104 1.81 -1.03 0.29
CA THR A 104 1.69 -2.36 0.90
C THR A 104 2.41 -3.40 0.06
N GLY A 105 2.16 -3.43 -1.25
CA GLY A 105 2.80 -4.35 -2.19
C GLY A 105 4.30 -4.13 -2.26
N TYR A 106 4.73 -2.87 -2.38
CA TYR A 106 6.15 -2.53 -2.49
C TYR A 106 6.96 -2.95 -1.27
N TYR A 107 6.53 -2.60 -0.05
CA TYR A 107 7.27 -2.95 1.16
C TYR A 107 7.06 -4.39 1.65
N SER A 108 6.23 -5.17 0.95
CA SER A 108 6.08 -6.61 1.17
C SER A 108 6.88 -7.44 0.14
N GLU A 109 7.42 -6.81 -0.90
CA GLU A 109 8.16 -7.49 -1.96
C GLU A 109 9.56 -7.91 -1.50
N SER A 110 9.93 -9.15 -1.80
CA SER A 110 11.18 -9.77 -1.35
C SER A 110 12.43 -8.99 -1.78
N ARG A 111 12.47 -8.50 -3.03
CA ARG A 111 13.58 -7.70 -3.56
C ARG A 111 13.75 -6.38 -2.83
N VAL A 112 12.63 -5.73 -2.48
CA VAL A 112 12.61 -4.47 -1.72
C VAL A 112 13.05 -4.71 -0.27
N LEU A 113 12.59 -5.79 0.35
CA LEU A 113 13.02 -6.20 1.69
C LEU A 113 14.53 -6.50 1.73
N ALA A 114 15.04 -7.24 0.74
CA ALA A 114 16.45 -7.55 0.61
C ALA A 114 17.32 -6.29 0.41
N ALA A 115 16.88 -5.33 -0.41
CA ALA A 115 17.55 -4.04 -0.59
C ALA A 115 17.64 -3.24 0.73
N MET A 116 16.65 -3.38 1.62
CA MET A 116 16.67 -2.79 2.97
C MET A 116 17.50 -3.59 3.99
N GLY A 117 18.17 -4.67 3.57
CA GLY A 117 18.90 -5.56 4.48
C GLY A 117 18.00 -6.38 5.40
N ARG A 118 16.73 -6.56 5.03
CA ARG A 118 15.75 -7.36 5.78
C ARG A 118 15.53 -8.69 5.05
N SER A 119 15.53 -9.80 5.79
CA SER A 119 14.97 -11.05 5.26
C SER A 119 13.46 -10.93 5.20
N SER A 120 12.82 -11.51 4.17
CA SER A 120 11.36 -11.62 4.22
C SER A 120 10.99 -12.54 5.39
N ASN A 121 9.93 -12.21 6.13
CA ASN A 121 9.45 -13.10 7.20
C ASN A 121 8.94 -14.45 6.63
N ALA A 122 8.74 -14.53 5.30
CA ALA A 122 8.43 -15.78 4.62
C ALA A 122 9.65 -16.71 4.51
N ASP A 123 10.87 -16.16 4.52
CA ASP A 123 12.12 -16.94 4.46
C ASP A 123 12.46 -17.59 5.81
N SER A 124 11.92 -17.07 6.92
CA SER A 124 11.99 -17.77 8.20
C SER A 124 10.97 -18.91 8.23
N ALA A 125 11.39 -20.08 7.76
CA ALA A 125 10.66 -21.34 7.92
C ALA A 125 10.39 -21.71 9.40
N SER A 126 11.02 -21.01 10.34
CA SER A 126 10.73 -21.12 11.77
C SER A 126 9.84 -19.98 12.24
N PRO A 127 8.78 -20.25 13.01
CA PRO A 127 8.05 -19.20 13.68
C PRO A 127 9.01 -18.36 14.54
N PRO A 128 8.77 -17.04 14.67
CA PRO A 128 9.59 -16.20 15.53
C PRO A 128 9.63 -16.80 16.93
N ALA A 129 10.79 -16.71 17.58
CA ALA A 129 10.92 -17.15 18.96
C ALA A 129 9.81 -16.50 19.82
N PRO A 130 9.20 -17.24 20.75
CA PRO A 130 8.16 -16.70 21.61
C PRO A 130 8.64 -15.43 22.30
N PHE A 131 7.78 -14.41 22.34
CA PHE A 131 8.11 -13.16 23.01
C PHE A 131 8.36 -13.41 24.51
N ASP A 132 9.54 -13.02 25.00
CA ASP A 132 9.88 -13.14 26.42
C ASP A 132 9.05 -12.17 27.26
N THR A 133 8.00 -12.68 27.89
CA THR A 133 7.07 -11.90 28.71
C THR A 133 7.72 -11.27 29.95
N ARG A 134 8.91 -11.74 30.39
CA ARG A 134 9.66 -11.11 31.49
C ARG A 134 10.11 -9.68 31.17
N ARG A 135 10.26 -9.36 29.88
CA ARG A 135 10.53 -7.98 29.42
C ARG A 135 9.42 -7.00 29.79
N LEU A 136 8.21 -7.50 30.09
CA LEU A 136 7.08 -6.69 30.54
C LEU A 136 7.04 -6.48 32.06
N ASP A 137 7.96 -7.07 32.83
CA ASP A 137 7.91 -6.98 34.30
C ASP A 137 8.03 -5.54 34.80
N ALA A 138 8.86 -4.72 34.16
CA ALA A 138 8.98 -3.30 34.47
C ALA A 138 7.69 -2.51 34.15
N VAL A 139 6.98 -2.89 33.08
CA VAL A 139 5.70 -2.27 32.68
C VAL A 139 4.60 -2.68 33.66
N ARG A 140 4.53 -3.98 34.01
CA ARG A 140 3.58 -4.52 34.99
C ARG A 140 3.77 -3.90 36.37
N LYS A 141 5.02 -3.76 36.83
CA LYS A 141 5.36 -3.12 38.12
C LYS A 141 5.00 -1.64 38.18
N ARG A 142 5.05 -0.93 37.04
CA ARG A 142 4.69 0.50 36.97
C ARG A 142 3.18 0.75 37.10
N GLY A 143 2.36 -0.29 36.94
CA GLY A 143 0.90 -0.18 36.96
C GLY A 143 0.34 0.51 35.70
N PRO A 144 -0.98 0.40 35.48
CA PRO A 144 -1.64 1.02 34.35
C PRO A 144 -1.58 2.55 34.46
N LYS A 145 -1.07 3.22 33.42
CA LYS A 145 -1.07 4.70 33.29
C LYS A 145 -2.24 5.24 32.47
N TYR A 146 -3.07 4.36 31.91
CA TYR A 146 -4.26 4.76 31.17
C TYR A 146 -5.41 5.10 32.14
N ARG A 147 -6.28 6.03 31.74
CA ARG A 147 -7.50 6.34 32.50
C ARG A 147 -8.47 5.18 32.39
N ASP A 148 -9.00 4.73 33.52
CA ASP A 148 -10.08 3.75 33.55
C ASP A 148 -11.39 4.40 33.09
N VAL A 149 -11.86 3.99 31.91
CA VAL A 149 -13.11 4.49 31.29
C VAL A 149 -14.35 4.08 32.09
N ALA A 150 -14.25 3.06 32.96
CA ALA A 150 -15.36 2.61 33.81
C ALA A 150 -15.59 3.51 35.03
N THR A 151 -14.58 4.25 35.50
CA THR A 151 -14.73 5.20 36.63
C THR A 151 -15.25 6.57 36.18
N ALA A 152 -15.01 6.96 34.92
CA ALA A 152 -15.43 8.27 34.38
C ALA A 152 -16.95 8.44 34.23
N ARG A 153 -17.73 7.34 34.21
CA ARG A 153 -19.20 7.38 34.11
C ARG A 153 -19.94 7.51 35.45
N ARG A 154 -19.25 7.46 36.60
CA ARG A 154 -19.88 7.49 37.94
C ARG A 154 -19.91 8.85 38.64
N THR A 155 -19.31 9.89 38.05
CA THR A 155 -19.28 11.25 38.62
C THR A 155 -20.12 12.25 37.83
N ALA A 156 -21.13 11.81 37.08
CA ALA A 156 -22.16 12.73 36.61
C ALA A 156 -23.16 12.96 37.76
N PRO A 157 -23.23 14.17 38.36
CA PRO A 157 -24.25 14.46 39.36
C PRO A 157 -25.61 14.50 38.67
N GLY A 158 -26.57 13.86 39.33
CA GLY A 158 -27.92 13.67 38.82
C GLY A 158 -28.72 14.95 38.62
N GLY A 159 -29.69 14.79 37.73
CA GLY A 159 -31.00 15.43 37.64
C GLY A 159 -31.34 16.66 38.49
N ARG A 160 -31.84 17.68 37.78
CA ARG A 160 -33.02 18.53 38.00
C ARG A 160 -33.04 19.51 36.81
N SER A 161 -34.13 19.85 36.15
CA SER A 161 -35.55 19.91 36.50
C SER A 161 -36.42 19.59 35.29
#